data_AF-A0A538JCL2-F1
#
_entry.id   AF-A0A538JCL2-F1
#
_cell.length_a   1.000
_cell.length_b   1.000
_cell.length_c   1.000
_cell.angle_alpha   90.00
_cell.angle_beta   90.00
_cell.angle_gamma   90.00
#
_symmetry.space_group_name_H-M   'P 1'
#
loop_
_entity.id
_entity.type
_entity.pdbx_description
1 polymer ?
#
loop_
_entity_poly.entity_id
_entity_poly.type
_entity_poly.pdbx_seq_one_letter_code
_entity_poly.pdbx_strand_id
1 'polypeptide(L)'
;MSDQQEWVFPFEKHLHAVAPGVHEAQNAWLAKIDSLTAPDRKTHELIRMVCTVILRNPEGVQRHAMLAAEVGATWDEIAGSILLTEPAFGLLRAVEALPYARKGFNAAQEQETEVD
;
A
#
# COMPACT_ATOMS: atom_id res chain seq x y z
N MET A 1 -10.38 -31.14 4.73
CA MET A 1 -9.78 -30.21 5.73
C MET A 1 -8.71 -29.42 5.00
N SER A 2 -9.07 -28.27 4.47
CA SER A 2 -8.15 -27.34 3.82
C SER A 2 -8.91 -26.02 3.69
N ASP A 3 -8.69 -25.13 4.65
CA ASP A 3 -9.09 -23.73 4.58
C ASP A 3 -8.11 -22.94 5.43
N GLN A 4 -6.84 -22.96 5.04
CA GLN A 4 -6.00 -21.80 5.32
C GLN A 4 -6.27 -20.83 4.19
N GLN A 5 -7.41 -20.14 4.27
CA GLN A 5 -7.64 -19.00 3.39
C GLN A 5 -6.60 -17.95 3.78
N GLU A 6 -5.59 -17.80 2.93
CA GLU A 6 -4.53 -16.83 3.11
C GLU A 6 -5.14 -15.44 2.90
N TRP A 7 -5.42 -14.74 4.00
CA TRP A 7 -6.00 -13.41 3.97
C TRP A 7 -4.96 -12.42 3.44
N VAL A 8 -5.33 -11.64 2.43
CA VAL A 8 -4.43 -10.64 1.82
C VAL A 8 -4.06 -9.57 2.86
N PHE A 9 -4.99 -9.32 3.79
CA PHE A 9 -4.76 -8.51 4.97
C PHE A 9 -5.29 -9.17 6.25
N PRO A 10 -4.56 -9.12 7.38
CA PRO A 10 -5.01 -9.72 8.64
C PRO A 10 -6.35 -9.21 9.18
N PHE A 11 -6.80 -8.02 8.77
CA PHE A 11 -8.08 -7.47 9.18
C PHE A 11 -9.29 -8.04 8.40
N GLU A 12 -9.08 -8.62 7.21
CA GLU A 12 -10.16 -9.17 6.38
C GLU A 12 -10.95 -10.26 7.11
N LYS A 13 -10.26 -11.10 7.90
CA LYS A 13 -10.92 -12.12 8.74
C LYS A 13 -11.97 -11.54 9.68
N HIS A 14 -11.75 -10.34 10.21
CA HIS A 14 -12.67 -9.70 11.15
C HIS A 14 -13.89 -9.14 10.41
N LEU A 15 -13.68 -8.53 9.24
CA LEU A 15 -14.79 -8.06 8.39
C LEU A 15 -15.64 -9.23 7.91
N HIS A 16 -15.00 -10.30 7.43
CA HIS A 16 -15.69 -11.49 6.94
C HIS A 16 -16.50 -12.19 8.05
N ALA A 17 -15.95 -12.28 9.27
CA ALA A 17 -16.66 -12.86 10.41
C ALA A 17 -17.94 -12.09 10.80
N VAL A 18 -17.98 -10.77 10.58
CA VAL A 18 -19.13 -9.92 10.92
C VAL A 18 -20.13 -9.82 9.77
N ALA A 19 -19.64 -9.65 8.54
CA ALA A 19 -20.46 -9.39 7.36
C ALA A 19 -19.81 -10.00 6.10
N PRO A 20 -19.92 -11.32 5.89
CA PRO A 20 -19.20 -12.02 4.83
C PRO A 20 -19.55 -11.50 3.43
N GLY A 21 -20.83 -11.20 3.17
CA GLY A 21 -21.27 -10.63 1.91
C GLY A 21 -20.72 -9.22 1.63
N VAL A 22 -20.45 -8.43 2.67
CA VAL A 22 -19.80 -7.11 2.52
C VAL A 22 -18.32 -7.30 2.17
N HIS A 23 -17.63 -8.22 2.85
CA HIS A 23 -16.24 -8.55 2.53
C HIS A 23 -16.08 -9.03 1.08
N GLU A 24 -16.92 -9.97 0.64
CA GLU A 24 -16.89 -10.48 -0.74
C GLU A 24 -17.15 -9.39 -1.77
N ALA A 25 -18.15 -8.52 -1.53
CA ALA A 25 -18.44 -7.39 -2.40
C ALA A 25 -17.28 -6.39 -2.47
N GLN A 26 -16.63 -6.09 -1.34
CA GLN A 26 -15.45 -5.24 -1.29
C GLN A 26 -14.30 -5.83 -2.10
N ASN A 27 -14.01 -7.13 -1.95
CA ASN A 27 -12.93 -7.79 -2.70
C ASN A 27 -13.21 -7.81 -4.20
N ALA A 28 -14.45 -8.08 -4.61
CA ALA A 28 -14.84 -8.02 -6.01
C ALA A 28 -14.66 -6.60 -6.59
N TRP A 29 -15.00 -5.57 -5.82
CA TRP A 29 -14.81 -4.17 -6.22
C TRP A 29 -13.33 -3.80 -6.31
N LEU A 30 -12.51 -4.15 -5.32
CA LEU A 30 -11.06 -3.91 -5.32
C LEU A 30 -10.37 -4.59 -6.51
N ALA A 31 -10.73 -5.85 -6.82
CA ALA A 31 -10.20 -6.57 -7.97
C ALA A 31 -10.50 -5.86 -9.30
N LYS A 32 -11.63 -5.13 -9.41
CA LYS A 32 -11.92 -4.31 -10.58
C LYS A 32 -11.05 -3.05 -10.63
N ILE A 33 -10.75 -2.42 -9.51
CA ILE A 33 -9.79 -1.31 -9.45
C ILE A 33 -8.39 -1.79 -9.85
N ASP A 34 -7.95 -2.94 -9.35
CA ASP A 34 -6.64 -3.52 -9.70
C ASP A 34 -6.53 -3.92 -11.18
N SER A 35 -7.66 -4.13 -11.86
CA SER A 35 -7.69 -4.43 -13.30
C SER A 35 -7.56 -3.21 -14.21
N LEU A 36 -7.48 -2.00 -13.66
CA LEU A 36 -7.28 -0.78 -14.46
C LEU A 36 -5.93 -0.83 -15.18
N THR A 37 -5.92 -0.46 -16.47
CA THR A 37 -4.73 -0.48 -17.31
C THR A 37 -3.92 0.82 -17.26
N ALA A 38 -4.48 1.88 -16.68
CA ALA A 38 -3.84 3.18 -16.57
C ALA A 38 -4.29 3.91 -15.29
N PRO A 39 -3.39 4.62 -14.58
CA PRO A 39 -1.95 4.70 -14.86
C PRO A 39 -1.20 3.37 -14.62
N ASP A 40 0.11 3.33 -14.86
CA ASP A 40 0.89 2.11 -14.66
C ASP A 40 0.90 1.65 -13.19
N ARG A 41 1.31 0.40 -12.95
CA ARG A 41 1.27 -0.20 -11.61
C ARG A 41 2.12 0.56 -10.60
N LYS A 42 3.28 1.08 -11.01
CA LYS A 42 4.14 1.92 -10.16
C LYS A 42 3.38 3.17 -9.72
N THR A 43 2.76 3.87 -10.66
CA THR A 43 1.97 5.08 -10.39
C THR A 43 0.74 4.78 -9.54
N HIS A 44 0.06 3.65 -9.75
CA HIS A 44 -1.04 3.23 -8.87
C HIS A 44 -0.60 3.12 -7.41
N GLU A 45 0.52 2.44 -7.14
CA GLU A 45 0.98 2.26 -5.75
C GLU A 45 1.49 3.57 -5.14
N LEU A 46 2.14 4.44 -5.91
CA LEU A 46 2.49 5.79 -5.44
C LEU A 46 1.25 6.63 -5.09
N ILE A 47 0.19 6.57 -5.92
CA ILE A 47 -1.09 7.26 -5.63
C ILE A 47 -1.74 6.71 -4.36
N ARG A 48 -1.82 5.37 -4.24
CA ARG A 48 -2.39 4.72 -3.05
C ARG A 48 -1.61 5.06 -1.79
N MET A 49 -0.28 5.10 -1.87
CA MET A 49 0.59 5.53 -0.78
C MET A 49 0.29 6.97 -0.36
N VAL A 50 0.19 7.94 -1.28
CA VAL A 50 -0.08 9.33 -0.86
C VAL A 50 -1.48 9.48 -0.25
N CYS A 51 -2.47 8.68 -0.67
CA CYS A 51 -3.76 8.62 0.02
C CYS A 51 -3.61 8.17 1.48
N THR A 52 -2.75 7.19 1.78
CA THR A 52 -2.52 6.74 3.16
C THR A 52 -1.70 7.75 3.98
N VAL A 53 -0.80 8.51 3.35
CA VAL A 53 -0.14 9.68 3.97
C VAL A 53 -1.18 10.72 4.42
N ILE A 54 -2.09 11.09 3.52
CA ILE A 54 -3.14 12.10 3.79
C ILE A 54 -4.04 11.66 4.95
N LEU A 55 -4.35 10.36 5.02
CA LEU A 55 -5.15 9.75 6.09
C LEU A 55 -4.37 9.51 7.39
N ARG A 56 -3.06 9.81 7.44
CA ARG A 56 -2.15 9.47 8.56
C ARG A 56 -2.23 7.99 8.95
N ASN A 57 -2.26 7.12 7.94
CA ASN A 57 -2.30 5.67 8.09
C ASN A 57 -0.90 5.06 7.90
N PRO A 58 -0.12 4.86 8.98
CA PRO A 58 1.28 4.39 8.87
C PRO A 58 1.41 2.99 8.28
N GLU A 59 0.50 2.08 8.58
CA GLU A 59 0.51 0.71 8.03
C GLU A 59 0.25 0.74 6.52
N GLY A 60 -0.69 1.58 6.09
CA GLY A 60 -0.96 1.82 4.68
C GLY A 60 0.22 2.45 3.95
N VAL A 61 0.93 3.40 4.58
CA VAL A 61 2.15 4.00 4.01
C VAL A 61 3.23 2.94 3.83
N GLN A 62 3.50 2.14 4.87
CA GLN A 62 4.51 1.10 4.81
C GLN A 62 4.19 0.08 3.70
N ARG A 63 2.94 -0.40 3.63
CA ARG A 63 2.55 -1.39 2.62
C ARG A 63 2.69 -0.85 1.20
N HIS A 64 2.13 0.32 0.90
CA HIS A 64 2.15 0.83 -0.47
C HIS A 64 3.55 1.31 -0.89
N ALA A 65 4.41 1.72 0.04
CA ALA A 65 5.83 1.95 -0.26
C ALA A 65 6.56 0.64 -0.63
N MET A 66 6.27 -0.48 0.07
CA MET A 66 6.81 -1.80 -0.27
C MET A 66 6.32 -2.25 -1.66
N LEU A 67 5.01 -2.22 -1.90
CA LEU A 67 4.43 -2.62 -3.19
C LEU A 67 4.91 -1.74 -4.36
N ALA A 68 5.08 -0.43 -4.13
CA ALA A 68 5.65 0.46 -5.14
C ALA A 68 7.10 0.06 -5.47
N ALA A 69 7.91 -0.25 -4.46
CA ALA A 69 9.30 -0.68 -4.63
C ALA A 69 9.40 -2.03 -5.38
N GLU A 70 8.56 -3.01 -5.04
CA GLU A 70 8.48 -4.32 -5.73
C GLU A 70 8.16 -4.19 -7.23
N VAL A 71 7.53 -3.09 -7.65
CA VAL A 71 7.23 -2.81 -9.07
C VAL A 71 8.17 -1.77 -9.67
N GLY A 72 9.30 -1.50 -9.02
CA GLY A 72 10.40 -0.71 -9.53
C GLY A 72 10.41 0.77 -9.16
N ALA A 73 9.64 1.20 -8.15
CA ALA A 73 9.77 2.56 -7.61
C ALA A 73 11.08 2.72 -6.82
N THR A 74 11.83 3.76 -7.14
CA THR A 74 13.00 4.15 -6.38
C THR A 74 12.61 4.83 -5.06
N TRP A 75 13.55 4.88 -4.11
CA TRP A 75 13.35 5.66 -2.89
C TRP A 75 13.04 7.14 -3.18
N ASP A 76 13.69 7.73 -4.19
CA ASP A 76 13.48 9.13 -4.54
C ASP A 76 12.06 9.39 -5.09
N GLU A 77 11.50 8.45 -5.86
CA GLU A 77 10.09 8.50 -6.29
C GLU A 77 9.12 8.38 -5.12
N ILE A 78 9.40 7.49 -4.16
CA ILE A 78 8.59 7.30 -2.95
C ILE A 78 8.64 8.56 -2.07
N ALA A 79 9.83 9.02 -1.70
CA ALA A 79 10.01 10.19 -0.85
C ALA A 79 9.48 11.46 -1.54
N GLY A 80 9.76 11.63 -2.82
CA GLY A 80 9.25 12.74 -3.62
C GLY A 80 7.72 12.78 -3.65
N SER A 81 7.07 11.63 -3.86
CA SER A 81 5.60 11.53 -3.84
C SER A 81 5.00 11.91 -2.47
N ILE A 82 5.64 11.52 -1.37
CA ILE A 82 5.24 11.93 -0.02
C ILE A 82 5.37 13.45 0.14
N LEU A 83 6.50 14.03 -0.28
CA LEU A 83 6.73 15.48 -0.18
C LEU A 83 5.75 16.29 -1.05
N LEU A 84 5.30 15.76 -2.18
CA LEU A 84 4.26 16.40 -3.01
C LEU A 84 2.92 16.59 -2.29
N THR A 85 2.71 15.93 -1.15
CA THR A 85 1.51 16.17 -0.32
C THR A 85 1.61 17.45 0.52
N GLU A 86 2.81 17.97 0.78
CA GLU A 86 3.05 19.10 1.69
C GLU A 86 2.26 20.36 1.32
N PRO A 87 2.23 20.83 0.06
CA PRO A 87 1.56 22.09 -0.26
C PRO A 87 0.06 22.07 0.01
N ALA A 88 -0.58 20.90 -0.06
CA ALA A 88 -2.02 20.74 0.13
C ALA A 88 -2.39 20.29 1.55
N PHE A 89 -1.50 19.58 2.25
CA PHE A 89 -1.83 18.88 3.49
C PHE A 89 -0.89 19.17 4.67
N GLY A 90 0.11 20.02 4.46
CA GLY A 90 1.06 20.47 5.48
C GLY A 90 2.20 19.49 5.75
N LEU A 91 3.28 20.03 6.32
CA LEU A 91 4.55 19.34 6.55
C LEU A 91 4.44 18.11 7.46
N LEU A 92 3.63 18.19 8.53
CA LEU A 92 3.63 17.18 9.59
C LEU A 92 3.28 15.78 9.07
N ARG A 93 2.28 15.67 8.18
CA ARG A 93 1.84 14.38 7.61
C ARG A 93 2.94 13.73 6.78
N ALA A 94 3.66 14.53 5.99
CA ALA A 94 4.76 14.06 5.17
C ALA A 94 5.92 13.54 6.04
N VAL A 95 6.35 14.32 7.04
CA VAL A 95 7.47 13.94 7.92
C VAL A 95 7.17 12.68 8.74
N GLU A 96 5.95 12.57 9.29
CA GLU A 96 5.54 11.38 10.04
C GLU A 96 5.46 10.12 9.17
N ALA A 97 5.19 10.25 7.88
CA ALA A 97 5.07 9.12 6.96
C ALA A 97 6.43 8.54 6.53
N LEU A 98 7.47 9.38 6.42
CA LEU A 98 8.78 8.97 5.88
C LEU A 98 9.40 7.74 6.58
N PRO A 99 9.39 7.59 7.91
CA PRO A 99 9.92 6.39 8.57
C PRO A 99 9.17 5.12 8.19
N TYR A 100 7.85 5.17 7.99
CA TYR A 100 7.05 4.02 7.58
C TYR A 100 7.28 3.66 6.12
N ALA A 101 7.37 4.67 5.25
CA ALA A 101 7.70 4.46 3.85
C ALA A 101 9.08 3.83 3.70
N ARG A 102 10.07 4.28 4.50
CA ARG A 102 11.42 3.70 4.51
C ARG A 102 11.40 2.22 4.91
N LYS A 103 10.62 1.84 5.93
CA LYS A 103 10.46 0.43 6.32
C LYS A 103 9.88 -0.41 5.19
N GLY A 104 8.86 0.11 4.50
CA GLY A 104 8.25 -0.56 3.35
C GLY A 104 9.25 -0.76 2.21
N PHE A 105 9.96 0.30 1.84
CA PHE A 105 11.00 0.25 0.80
C PHE A 105 12.07 -0.80 1.11
N ASN A 106 12.61 -0.81 2.34
CA ASN A 106 13.64 -1.77 2.73
C ASN A 106 13.13 -3.22 2.70
N ALA A 107 11.89 -3.47 3.15
CA ALA A 107 11.30 -4.82 3.15
C ALA A 107 11.17 -5.41 1.73
N ALA A 108 10.91 -4.58 0.71
CA ALA A 108 10.89 -5.03 -0.67
C ALA A 108 12.28 -5.47 -1.16
N GLN A 109 13.34 -4.79 -0.73
CA GLN A 109 14.72 -5.11 -1.11
C GLN A 109 15.23 -6.40 -0.44
N GLU A 110 14.81 -6.65 0.80
CA GLU A 110 15.14 -7.89 1.52
C GLU A 110 14.51 -9.12 0.84
N GLN A 111 13.28 -8.99 0.31
CA GLN A 111 12.62 -10.06 -0.43
C GLN A 111 13.29 -10.35 -1.78
N GLU A 112 13.79 -9.34 -2.50
CA GLU A 112 14.55 -9.57 -3.74
C GLU A 112 15.81 -10.42 -3.48
N THR A 113 16.48 -10.20 -2.34
CA THR A 113 17.72 -10.95 -2.00
C THR A 113 17.52 -12.40 -1.54
N GLU A 114 16.30 -12.81 -1.21
CA GLU A 114 16.00 -14.20 -0.80
C GLU A 114 15.62 -15.12 -1.98
N VAL A 115 15.35 -14.55 -3.16
CA VAL A 115 14.88 -15.29 -4.34
C VAL A 115 16.00 -15.57 -5.36
N ASP A 116 17.18 -14.99 -5.16
CA ASP A 116 18.43 -15.22 -5.92
C ASP A 116 19.32 -16.31 -5.29
#